data_AF-A0A382QE18-F1
#
_entry.id   AF-A0A382QE18-F1
#
_cell.length_a   1.000
_cell.length_b   1.000
_cell.length_c   1.000
_cell.angle_alpha   90.00
_cell.angle_beta   90.00
_cell.angle_gamma   90.00
#
_symmetry.space_group_name_H-M   'P 1'
#
loop_
_entity.id
_entity.type
_entity.pdbx_description
1 polymer ?
#
loop_
_entity_poly.entity_id
_entity_poly.type
_entity_poly.pdbx_seq_one_letter_code
_entity_poly.pdbx_strand_id
1 'polypeptide(L)'
;VQVLVTSTGQVRLKRATTAGDGMASLMLDDLVADRCATIASLAPMTLRAARAALAGQPDAAALADACFHSADLVEGITAFEESRQPSFGDR
;
A
#
# COMPACT_ATOMS: atom_id res chain seq x y z
N VAL A 1 25.43 -2.96 -9.15
CA VAL A 1 25.28 -2.51 -7.74
C VAL A 1 26.23 -3.31 -6.89
N GLN A 2 27.10 -2.67 -6.11
CA GLN A 2 28.02 -3.36 -5.20
C GLN A 2 27.58 -3.06 -3.77
N VAL A 3 27.21 -4.11 -3.02
CA VAL A 3 26.78 -3.99 -1.62
C VAL A 3 27.98 -4.25 -0.73
N LEU A 4 28.36 -3.26 0.07
CA LEU A 4 29.39 -3.41 1.09
C LEU A 4 28.72 -3.42 2.46
N VAL A 5 28.83 -4.55 3.16
CA VAL A 5 28.41 -4.67 4.56
C VAL A 5 29.62 -4.30 5.42
N THR A 6 29.50 -3.26 6.22
CA THR A 6 30.53 -2.87 7.18
C THR A 6 30.35 -3.62 8.50
N SER A 7 31.43 -3.84 9.25
CA SER A 7 31.44 -4.64 10.48
C SER A 7 30.56 -4.09 11.61
N THR A 8 30.02 -2.89 11.46
CA THR A 8 29.06 -2.25 12.37
C THR A 8 27.59 -2.46 11.97
N GLY A 9 27.32 -3.28 10.95
CA GLY A 9 25.96 -3.57 10.47
C GLY A 9 25.34 -2.50 9.58
N GLN A 10 26.10 -1.46 9.22
CA GLN A 10 25.63 -0.44 8.28
C GLN A 10 25.81 -0.89 6.83
N VAL A 11 24.73 -0.86 6.06
CA VAL A 11 24.71 -1.14 4.61
C VAL A 11 24.82 0.18 3.86
N ARG A 12 25.93 0.37 3.13
CA ARG A 12 26.14 1.56 2.29
C ARG A 12 26.02 1.16 0.82
N LEU A 13 25.01 1.72 0.15
CA LEU A 13 24.82 1.57 -1.29
C LEU A 13 25.63 2.64 -2.02
N LYS A 14 26.65 2.26 -2.81
CA LYS A 14 27.29 3.16 -3.77
C LYS A 14 26.69 2.90 -5.16
N ARG A 15 25.93 3.86 -5.69
CA ARG A 15 25.52 3.88 -7.10
C ARG A 15 26.60 4.58 -7.93
N ALA A 16 26.97 3.98 -9.06
CA ALA A 16 27.70 4.67 -10.11
C ALA A 16 26.66 5.37 -10.98
N THR A 17 26.60 6.70 -10.89
CA THR A 17 25.65 7.52 -11.65
C THR A 17 26.10 7.64 -13.10
N THR A 18 25.47 6.86 -13.99
CA THR A 18 25.42 7.14 -15.43
C THR A 18 24.13 7.90 -15.75
N ALA A 19 24.15 8.80 -16.74
CA ALA A 19 23.04 9.70 -17.08
C ALA A 19 21.66 9.04 -17.33
N GLY A 20 21.59 7.71 -17.48
CA GLY A 20 20.33 6.94 -17.53
C GLY A 20 19.65 6.69 -16.18
N ASP A 21 20.34 6.86 -15.04
CA ASP A 21 19.79 6.61 -13.70
C ASP A 21 18.74 7.65 -13.29
N GLY A 22 18.83 8.89 -13.81
CA GLY A 22 17.89 9.97 -13.48
C GLY A 22 16.50 9.74 -14.08
N MET A 23 16.42 9.29 -15.34
CA MET A 23 15.15 8.95 -15.98
C MET A 23 14.52 7.69 -15.36
N ALA A 24 15.34 6.71 -15.00
CA ALA A 24 14.87 5.52 -14.27
C ALA A 24 14.35 5.87 -12.86
N SER A 25 14.96 6.84 -12.19
CA SER A 25 14.49 7.33 -10.89
C SER A 25 13.16 8.07 -10.99
N LEU A 26 13.00 8.96 -11.98
CA LEU A 26 11.73 9.67 -12.19
C LEU A 26 10.58 8.71 -12.53
N MET A 27 10.85 7.71 -13.39
CA MET A 27 9.89 6.65 -13.70
C MET A 27 9.52 5.81 -12.47
N LEU A 28 10.47 5.61 -11.55
CA LEU A 28 10.22 4.91 -10.29
C LEU A 28 9.36 5.77 -9.35
N ASP A 29 9.67 7.05 -9.23
CA ASP A 29 8.93 7.98 -8.38
C ASP A 29 7.47 8.11 -8.84
N ASP A 30 7.24 8.23 -10.16
CA ASP A 30 5.91 8.25 -10.76
C ASP A 30 5.14 6.94 -10.52
N LEU A 31 5.82 5.80 -10.68
CA LEU A 31 5.23 4.49 -10.42
C LEU A 31 4.85 4.32 -8.93
N VAL A 32 5.71 4.77 -8.03
CA VAL A 32 5.43 4.72 -6.58
C VAL A 32 4.25 5.63 -6.25
N ALA A 33 4.20 6.84 -6.80
CA ALA A 33 3.09 7.76 -6.59
C ALA A 33 1.76 7.17 -7.07
N ASP A 34 1.73 6.57 -8.26
CA ASP A 34 0.54 5.89 -8.82
C ASP A 34 0.07 4.73 -7.93
N ARG A 35 1.01 3.91 -7.44
CA ARG A 35 0.69 2.80 -6.53
C ARG A 35 0.19 3.28 -5.18
N CYS A 36 0.80 4.34 -4.63
CA CYS A 36 0.34 4.97 -3.39
C CYS A 36 -1.07 5.54 -3.55
N ALA A 37 -1.37 6.22 -4.65
CA ALA A 37 -2.70 6.74 -4.95
C ALA A 37 -3.72 5.60 -5.07
N THR A 38 -3.37 4.52 -5.76
CA THR A 38 -4.23 3.32 -5.88
C THR A 38 -4.52 2.73 -4.50
N ILE A 39 -3.50 2.53 -3.66
CA ILE A 39 -3.67 1.96 -2.32
C ILE A 39 -4.51 2.89 -1.43
N ALA A 40 -4.27 4.20 -1.49
CA ALA A 40 -5.00 5.20 -0.72
C ALA A 40 -6.49 5.29 -1.13
N SER A 41 -6.84 4.84 -2.34
CA SER A 41 -8.22 4.78 -2.82
C SER A 41 -9.01 3.57 -2.31
N LEU A 42 -8.36 2.62 -1.64
CA LEU A 42 -8.99 1.42 -1.11
C LEU A 42 -9.49 1.63 0.32
N ALA A 43 -10.53 0.89 0.72
CA ALA A 43 -11.08 0.92 2.07
C ALA A 43 -10.00 0.54 3.11
N PRO A 44 -9.64 1.46 4.04
CA PRO A 44 -8.54 1.24 4.97
C PRO A 44 -8.73 0.03 5.89
N MET A 45 -9.95 -0.22 6.38
CA MET A 45 -10.24 -1.38 7.24
C MET A 45 -10.04 -2.71 6.49
N THR A 46 -10.48 -2.79 5.24
CA THR A 46 -10.27 -3.97 4.38
C THR A 46 -8.80 -4.24 4.14
N LEU A 47 -7.99 -3.19 3.90
CA LEU A 47 -6.54 -3.32 3.76
C LEU A 47 -5.86 -3.81 5.05
N ARG A 48 -6.29 -3.34 6.22
CA ARG A 48 -5.79 -3.81 7.52
C ARG A 48 -6.10 -5.28 7.74
N ALA A 49 -7.35 -5.70 7.50
CA ALA A 49 -7.77 -7.09 7.63
C ALA A 49 -7.00 -8.01 6.68
N ALA A 50 -6.85 -7.62 5.40
CA ALA A 50 -6.07 -8.38 4.43
C ALA A 50 -4.60 -8.53 4.84
N ARG A 51 -3.97 -7.45 5.35
CA ARG A 51 -2.60 -7.50 5.86
C ARG A 51 -2.48 -8.44 7.06
N ALA A 52 -3.41 -8.38 8.00
CA ALA A 52 -3.43 -9.25 9.17
C ALA A 52 -3.55 -10.73 8.77
N ALA A 53 -4.43 -11.03 7.81
CA ALA A 53 -4.62 -12.38 7.28
C ALA A 53 -3.34 -12.92 6.60
N LEU A 54 -2.70 -12.11 5.74
CA LEU A 54 -1.45 -12.49 5.08
C LEU A 54 -0.30 -12.71 6.06
N ALA A 55 -0.29 -11.97 7.18
CA ALA A 55 0.70 -12.13 8.24
C ALA A 55 0.39 -13.27 9.22
N GLY A 56 -0.74 -13.97 9.05
CA GLY A 56 -1.17 -15.04 9.96
C GLY A 56 -1.48 -14.56 11.37
N GLN A 57 -1.93 -13.31 11.52
CA GLN A 57 -2.26 -12.76 12.84
C GLN A 57 -3.52 -13.43 13.40
N PRO A 58 -3.55 -13.73 14.71
CA PRO A 58 -4.65 -14.47 15.34
C PRO A 58 -5.98 -13.70 15.32
N ASP A 59 -5.94 -12.37 15.21
CA ASP A 59 -7.09 -11.48 15.14
C ASP A 59 -7.56 -11.19 13.71
N ALA A 60 -6.92 -11.75 12.69
CA ALA A 60 -7.27 -11.50 11.28
C ALA A 60 -8.75 -11.79 10.98
N ALA A 61 -9.31 -12.86 11.56
CA ALA A 61 -10.72 -13.19 11.41
C ALA A 61 -11.66 -12.14 12.02
N ALA A 62 -11.31 -11.60 13.19
CA ALA A 62 -12.09 -10.55 13.85
C ALA A 62 -12.01 -9.22 13.08
N LEU A 63 -10.85 -8.89 12.52
CA LEU A 63 -10.67 -7.71 11.67
C LEU A 63 -11.48 -7.83 10.36
N ALA A 64 -11.53 -9.03 9.77
CA ALA A 64 -12.35 -9.29 8.59
C ALA A 64 -13.84 -9.16 8.89
N ASP A 65 -14.30 -9.68 10.03
CA ASP A 65 -15.68 -9.55 10.49
C ASP A 65 -16.08 -8.08 10.68
N ALA A 66 -15.21 -7.29 11.32
CA ALA A 66 -15.43 -5.86 11.52
C ALA A 66 -15.59 -5.07 10.19
N CYS A 67 -14.98 -5.53 9.10
CA CYS A 67 -15.15 -4.90 7.78
C CYS A 67 -16.61 -4.95 7.30
N PHE A 68 -17.34 -6.02 7.62
CA PHE A 68 -18.75 -6.18 7.24
C PHE A 68 -19.71 -5.25 7.98
N HIS A 69 -19.23 -4.60 9.04
CA HIS A 69 -19.98 -3.64 9.85
C HIS A 69 -19.50 -2.19 9.66
N SER A 70 -18.57 -1.94 8.74
CA SER A 70 -18.00 -0.62 8.49
C SER A 70 -18.92 0.27 7.63
N ALA A 71 -18.81 1.58 7.81
CA ALA A 71 -19.44 2.56 6.92
C ALA A 71 -18.80 2.51 5.52
N ASP A 72 -17.52 2.12 5.43
CA ASP A 72 -16.83 1.91 4.16
C ASP A 72 -17.48 0.80 3.31
N LEU A 73 -18.03 -0.26 3.91
CA LEU A 73 -18.77 -1.26 3.14
C LEU A 73 -20.06 -0.67 2.54
N VAL A 74 -20.81 0.09 3.34
CA VAL A 74 -22.05 0.75 2.90
C VAL A 74 -21.74 1.71 1.74
N GLU A 75 -20.73 2.55 1.90
CA GLU A 75 -20.27 3.48 0.87
C GLU A 75 -19.78 2.75 -0.39
N GLY A 76 -19.06 1.64 -0.23
CA GLY A 76 -18.60 0.82 -1.35
C GLY A 76 -19.76 0.27 -2.18
N ILE A 77 -20.82 -0.21 -1.51
CA ILE A 77 -22.04 -0.69 -2.17
C ILE A 77 -22.75 0.47 -2.87
N THR A 78 -22.98 1.59 -2.18
CA THR A 78 -23.66 2.76 -2.76
C THR A 78 -22.90 3.31 -3.97
N ALA A 79 -21.58 3.47 -3.87
CA ALA A 79 -20.75 3.96 -4.96
C ALA A 79 -20.77 3.04 -6.17
N PHE A 80 -20.79 1.72 -5.94
CA PHE A 80 -20.93 0.73 -7.00
C PHE A 80 -22.28 0.85 -7.72
N GLU A 81 -23.38 0.94 -6.97
CA GLU A 81 -24.73 1.12 -7.53
C GLU A 81 -24.86 2.42 -8.33
N GLU A 82 -24.21 3.49 -7.87
CA GLU A 82 -24.21 4.80 -8.51
C GLU A 82 -23.15 4.96 -9.62
N SER A 83 -22.36 3.91 -9.91
CA SER A 83 -21.25 3.95 -10.89
C SER A 83 -20.26 5.10 -10.66
N ARG A 84 -19.96 5.40 -9.39
CA ARG A 84 -19.00 6.43 -8.98
C ARG A 84 -17.85 5.81 -8.18
N GLN A 85 -16.78 6.59 -8.02
CA GLN A 85 -15.70 6.18 -7.12
C GLN A 85 -16.18 6.31 -5.66
N PRO A 86 -15.95 5.30 -4.80
CA PRO A 86 -16.22 5.40 -3.37
C PRO A 86 -15.27 6.39 -2.67
N SER A 87 -15.80 7.04 -1.64
CA SER A 87 -15.06 7.92 -0.73
C SER A 87 -14.92 7.27 0.64
N PHE A 88 -13.89 6.43 0.82
CA PHE A 88 -13.64 5.75 2.09
C PHE A 88 -13.09 6.70 3.16
N GLY A 89 -13.54 6.50 4.40
CA GLY A 89 -13.31 7.42 5.51
C GLY A 89 -12.73 6.79 6.77
N ASP A 90 -12.43 5.48 6.75
CA ASP A 90 -11.86 4.72 7.88
C ASP A 90 -12.84 4.62 9.08
N ARG A 91 -14.14 4.41 8.82
CA ARG A 91 -15.22 4.36 9.82
C ARG A 91 -16.16 3.18 9.62
#